data_AF-A0A2H2YHZ2-F1
#
_entry.id   AF-A0A2H2YHZ2-F1
#
_cell.length_a   1.000
_cell.length_b   1.000
_cell.length_c   1.000
_cell.angle_alpha   90.00
_cell.angle_beta   90.00
_cell.angle_gamma   90.00
#
_symmetry.space_group_name_H-M   'P 1'
#
loop_
_entity.id
_entity.type
_entity.pdbx_description
1 polymer ?
#
loop_
_entity_poly.entity_id
_entity_poly.type
_entity_poly.pdbx_seq_one_letter_code
_entity_poly.pdbx_strand_id
1 'polypeptide(L)'
;MAGSDWLNMKEIDQLKWATKHLRTKGETHEGAPISATNFDAWLSQERTKDSALLLTMKLAWTQAQRRKADKNAKKKACSFVLSEQAKQKLNKLAKQNKSSITNFLESLLSDEYEQAAQQKTVAKNAAKRAAEKEQQLKKRLDSLYLALQKCVTELTQRIVMMEAVELSIDSLSEEQKSQSEALYAKTLKKVTGKSPTAFLNEQLSRSMERAPN
;
A
#
# COMPACT_ATOMS: atom_id res chain seq x y z
N MET A 1 -26.78 -14.55 48.27
CA MET A 1 -27.94 -14.86 47.41
C MET A 1 -28.04 -13.82 46.30
N ALA A 2 -27.43 -14.05 45.13
CA ALA A 2 -27.52 -13.13 43.97
C ALA A 2 -27.10 -13.81 42.64
N GLY A 3 -27.43 -15.10 42.45
CA GLY A 3 -26.95 -15.89 41.31
C GLY A 3 -27.97 -16.17 40.20
N SER A 4 -29.27 -16.11 40.50
CA SER A 4 -30.29 -16.85 39.73
C SER A 4 -31.16 -16.01 38.79
N ASP A 5 -30.98 -14.69 38.74
CA ASP A 5 -31.85 -13.76 38.00
C ASP A 5 -31.37 -13.36 36.59
N TRP A 6 -30.38 -14.08 36.05
CA TRP A 6 -29.85 -13.79 34.71
C TRP A 6 -30.76 -14.30 33.57
N LEU A 7 -31.70 -15.20 33.87
CA LEU A 7 -32.55 -15.88 32.90
C LEU A 7 -33.95 -15.27 32.93
N ASN A 8 -34.22 -14.38 31.97
CA ASN A 8 -35.46 -13.63 31.84
C ASN A 8 -36.45 -14.37 30.92
N MET A 9 -37.54 -14.81 31.49
CA MET A 9 -38.57 -15.58 30.78
C MET A 9 -39.38 -14.75 29.78
N LYS A 10 -39.32 -13.41 29.88
CA LYS A 10 -39.96 -12.48 28.95
C LYS A 10 -39.14 -12.27 27.67
N GLU A 11 -37.86 -12.64 27.68
CA GLU A 11 -37.00 -12.54 26.50
C GLU A 11 -37.15 -13.81 25.64
N ILE A 12 -37.93 -13.70 24.56
CA ILE A 12 -38.26 -14.83 23.67
C ILE A 12 -37.00 -15.51 23.11
N ASP A 13 -35.97 -14.73 22.77
CA ASP A 13 -34.70 -15.24 22.25
C ASP A 13 -33.95 -16.07 23.30
N GLN A 14 -33.93 -15.61 24.55
CA GLN A 14 -33.28 -16.31 25.65
C GLN A 14 -34.03 -17.59 26.01
N LEU A 15 -35.38 -17.57 26.02
CA LEU A 15 -36.21 -18.74 26.27
C LEU A 15 -36.07 -19.81 25.17
N LYS A 16 -36.09 -19.40 23.89
CA LYS A 16 -35.86 -20.30 22.75
C LYS A 16 -34.47 -20.92 22.79
N TRP A 17 -33.46 -20.12 23.15
CA TRP A 17 -32.10 -20.63 23.31
C TRP A 17 -32.01 -21.62 24.48
N ALA A 18 -32.58 -21.30 25.64
CA ALA A 18 -32.47 -22.12 26.85
C ALA A 18 -33.16 -23.48 26.69
N THR A 19 -34.40 -23.49 26.17
CA THR A 19 -35.13 -24.72 25.88
C THR A 19 -34.40 -25.61 24.86
N LYS A 20 -33.82 -25.01 23.81
CA LYS A 20 -32.98 -25.74 22.85
C LYS A 20 -31.71 -26.29 23.49
N HIS A 21 -31.04 -25.49 24.32
CA HIS A 21 -29.80 -25.87 25.01
C HIS A 21 -30.02 -27.07 25.93
N LEU A 22 -31.06 -27.02 26.76
CA LEU A 22 -31.44 -28.09 27.68
C LEU A 22 -31.84 -29.36 26.95
N ARG A 23 -32.65 -29.24 25.87
CA ARG A 23 -32.99 -30.38 25.02
C ARG A 23 -31.76 -31.04 24.41
N THR A 24 -30.79 -30.24 23.93
CA THR A 24 -29.54 -30.75 23.35
C THR A 24 -28.69 -31.48 24.39
N LYS A 25 -28.79 -31.08 25.66
CA LYS A 25 -28.12 -31.73 26.80
C LYS A 25 -28.87 -32.94 27.34
N GLY A 26 -30.09 -33.20 26.87
CA GLY A 26 -30.92 -34.32 27.32
C GLY A 26 -31.65 -34.07 28.64
N GLU A 27 -31.76 -32.82 29.07
CA GLU A 27 -32.41 -32.46 30.33
C GLU A 27 -33.94 -32.61 30.23
N THR A 28 -34.53 -33.24 31.25
CA THR A 28 -35.96 -33.54 31.34
C THR A 28 -36.54 -33.03 32.66
N HIS A 29 -37.81 -32.64 32.63
CA HIS A 29 -38.60 -32.34 33.82
C HIS A 29 -39.80 -33.29 33.85
N GLU A 30 -39.95 -34.02 34.96
CA GLU A 30 -41.02 -35.01 35.17
C GLU A 30 -41.12 -36.06 34.04
N GLY A 31 -39.96 -36.49 33.51
CA GLY A 31 -39.88 -37.48 32.43
C GLY A 31 -40.19 -36.92 31.03
N ALA A 32 -40.55 -35.65 30.91
CA ALA A 32 -40.76 -34.97 29.63
C ALA A 32 -39.57 -34.05 29.26
N PRO A 33 -39.23 -33.90 27.97
CA PRO A 33 -38.26 -32.91 27.53
C PRO A 33 -38.66 -31.49 27.94
N ILE A 34 -37.68 -30.69 28.34
CA ILE A 34 -37.94 -29.30 28.72
C ILE A 34 -38.34 -28.48 27.48
N SER A 35 -39.43 -27.75 27.60
CA SER A 35 -40.09 -26.96 26.57
C SER A 35 -40.61 -25.65 27.15
N ALA A 36 -41.08 -24.72 26.32
CA ALA A 36 -41.53 -23.41 26.80
C ALA A 36 -42.67 -23.48 27.84
N THR A 37 -43.48 -24.53 27.82
CA THR A 37 -44.64 -24.68 28.71
C THR A 37 -44.29 -25.20 30.10
N ASN A 38 -43.24 -26.02 30.24
CA ASN A 38 -42.79 -26.59 31.52
C ASN A 38 -41.48 -25.99 32.03
N PHE A 39 -40.90 -25.03 31.29
CA PHE A 39 -39.62 -24.41 31.63
C PHE A 39 -39.68 -23.61 32.94
N ASP A 40 -40.80 -22.98 33.27
CA ASP A 40 -40.95 -22.22 34.53
C ASP A 40 -40.95 -23.13 35.77
N ALA A 41 -41.71 -24.23 35.70
CA ALA A 41 -41.76 -25.24 36.75
C ALA A 41 -40.37 -25.88 36.96
N TRP A 42 -39.70 -26.24 35.86
CA TRP A 42 -38.33 -26.74 35.90
C TRP A 42 -37.36 -25.71 36.51
N LEU A 43 -37.38 -24.46 36.05
CA LEU A 43 -36.47 -23.41 36.52
C LEU A 43 -36.65 -23.12 38.01
N SER A 44 -37.90 -23.11 38.48
CA SER A 44 -38.22 -22.94 39.91
C SER A 44 -37.66 -24.07 40.76
N GLN A 45 -37.79 -25.31 40.30
CA GLN A 45 -37.20 -26.49 40.96
C GLN A 45 -35.67 -26.48 40.92
N GLU A 46 -35.08 -25.97 39.84
CA GLU A 46 -33.64 -25.98 39.66
C GLU A 46 -32.96 -24.86 40.47
N ARG A 47 -33.64 -23.72 40.64
CA ARG A 47 -33.18 -22.60 41.48
C ARG A 47 -33.09 -22.96 42.96
N THR A 48 -33.93 -23.88 43.45
CA THR A 48 -33.86 -24.33 44.85
C THR A 48 -32.69 -25.27 45.11
N LYS A 49 -32.07 -25.83 44.05
CA LYS A 49 -30.95 -26.77 44.15
C LYS A 49 -29.57 -26.13 44.05
N ASP A 50 -29.49 -24.81 43.88
CA ASP A 50 -28.24 -24.06 43.62
C ASP A 50 -27.31 -24.78 42.61
N SER A 51 -27.86 -25.13 41.45
CA SER A 51 -27.20 -26.08 40.56
C SER A 51 -26.10 -25.47 39.70
N ALA A 52 -24.99 -26.21 39.56
CA ALA A 52 -23.92 -25.89 38.61
C ALA A 52 -24.40 -25.81 37.15
N LEU A 53 -25.56 -26.41 36.85
CA LEU A 53 -26.21 -26.35 35.55
C LEU A 53 -26.62 -24.91 35.21
N LEU A 54 -27.24 -24.17 36.13
CA LEU A 54 -27.63 -22.77 35.90
C LEU A 54 -26.42 -21.87 35.64
N LEU A 55 -25.30 -22.12 36.32
CA LEU A 55 -24.04 -21.39 36.06
C LEU A 55 -23.48 -21.72 34.68
N THR A 56 -23.46 -23.00 34.30
CA THR A 56 -22.99 -23.45 32.99
C THR A 56 -23.84 -22.88 31.86
N MET A 57 -25.15 -22.85 32.05
CA MET A 57 -26.09 -22.22 31.12
C MET A 57 -25.82 -20.72 30.99
N LYS A 58 -25.54 -20.00 32.09
CA LYS A 58 -25.21 -18.58 32.04
C LYS A 58 -23.99 -18.30 31.17
N LEU A 59 -22.94 -19.09 31.34
CA LEU A 59 -21.72 -18.97 30.55
C LEU A 59 -21.97 -19.30 29.07
N ALA A 60 -22.73 -20.37 28.80
CA ALA A 60 -23.09 -20.77 27.45
C ALA A 60 -23.96 -19.71 26.74
N TRP A 61 -24.88 -19.08 27.46
CA TRP A 61 -25.71 -17.98 26.94
C TRP A 61 -24.86 -16.76 26.60
N THR A 62 -24.00 -16.35 27.53
CA THR A 62 -23.07 -15.22 27.31
C THR A 62 -22.21 -15.47 26.07
N GLN A 63 -21.73 -16.70 25.88
CA GLN A 63 -20.98 -17.09 24.68
C GLN A 63 -21.85 -17.05 23.41
N ALA A 64 -23.10 -17.48 23.48
CA ALA A 64 -24.04 -17.43 22.35
C ALA A 64 -24.35 -15.98 21.94
N GLN A 65 -24.58 -15.09 22.90
CA GLN A 65 -24.78 -13.66 22.65
C GLN A 65 -23.54 -13.03 22.00
N ARG A 66 -22.34 -13.31 22.51
CA ARG A 66 -21.09 -12.84 21.87
C ARG A 66 -20.96 -13.31 20.42
N ARG A 67 -21.22 -14.60 20.16
CA ARG A 67 -21.20 -15.13 18.78
C ARG A 67 -22.24 -14.49 17.87
N LYS A 68 -23.42 -14.14 18.38
CA LYS A 68 -24.45 -13.41 17.63
C LYS A 68 -23.97 -12.00 17.30
N ALA A 69 -23.39 -11.29 18.26
CA ALA A 69 -22.81 -9.97 18.06
C ALA A 69 -21.66 -9.97 17.04
N ASP A 70 -20.73 -10.94 17.15
CA ASP A 70 -19.60 -11.08 16.22
C ASP A 70 -20.08 -11.31 14.78
N LYS A 71 -21.08 -12.18 14.58
CA LYS A 71 -21.70 -12.41 13.27
C LYS A 71 -22.29 -11.14 12.68
N ASN A 72 -23.01 -10.36 13.47
CA ASN A 72 -23.60 -9.09 13.03
C ASN A 72 -22.51 -8.07 12.65
N ALA A 73 -21.39 -8.07 13.37
CA ALA A 73 -20.23 -7.24 13.07
C ALA A 73 -19.34 -7.78 11.93
N LYS A 74 -19.78 -8.83 11.20
CA LYS A 74 -19.00 -9.54 10.18
C LYS A 74 -17.62 -10.04 10.66
N LYS A 75 -17.46 -10.23 11.97
CA LYS A 75 -16.25 -10.77 12.57
C LYS A 75 -16.25 -12.29 12.49
N LYS A 76 -15.11 -12.87 12.14
CA LYS A 76 -14.88 -14.32 12.15
C LYS A 76 -13.74 -14.62 13.11
N ALA A 77 -13.94 -15.61 13.97
CA ALA A 77 -12.86 -16.10 14.84
C ALA A 77 -11.85 -16.89 14.01
N CYS A 78 -10.59 -16.48 14.06
CA CYS A 78 -9.46 -17.18 13.47
C CYS A 78 -8.58 -17.75 14.59
N SER A 79 -8.17 -19.02 14.46
CA SER A 79 -7.25 -19.67 15.40
C SER A 79 -5.92 -19.89 14.71
N PHE A 80 -4.84 -19.46 15.35
CA PHE A 80 -3.47 -19.60 14.87
C PHE A 80 -2.62 -20.24 15.96
N VAL A 81 -1.70 -21.11 15.56
CA VAL A 81 -0.67 -21.65 16.45
C VAL A 81 0.56 -20.77 16.30
N LEU A 82 0.97 -20.13 17.39
CA LEU A 82 2.15 -19.27 17.45
C LEU A 82 3.17 -19.88 18.41
N SER A 83 4.45 -19.65 18.17
CA SER A 83 5.47 -19.93 19.18
C SER A 83 5.21 -19.10 20.43
N GLU A 84 5.62 -19.61 21.59
CA GLU A 84 5.42 -18.91 22.85
C GLU A 84 6.12 -17.53 22.86
N GLN A 85 7.32 -17.46 22.30
CA GLN A 85 8.05 -16.20 22.12
C GLN A 85 7.29 -15.20 21.24
N ALA A 86 6.69 -15.66 20.13
CA ALA A 86 5.91 -14.80 19.25
C ALA A 86 4.66 -14.25 19.94
N LYS A 87 3.94 -15.10 20.69
CA LYS A 87 2.79 -14.68 21.50
C LYS A 87 3.18 -13.64 22.56
N GLN A 88 4.31 -13.83 23.24
CA GLN A 88 4.81 -12.87 24.22
C GLN A 88 5.15 -11.51 23.58
N LYS A 89 5.82 -11.51 22.42
CA LYS A 89 6.13 -10.28 21.68
C LYS A 89 4.85 -9.56 21.25
N LEU A 90 3.89 -10.30 20.68
CA LEU A 90 2.60 -9.75 20.27
C LEU A 90 1.85 -9.10 21.44
N ASN A 91 1.83 -9.76 22.60
CA ASN A 91 1.23 -9.21 23.82
C ASN A 91 1.91 -7.93 24.30
N LYS A 92 3.25 -7.89 24.27
CA LYS A 92 4.01 -6.68 24.65
C LYS A 92 3.70 -5.52 23.70
N LEU A 93 3.71 -5.78 22.40
CA LEU A 93 3.41 -4.77 21.37
C LEU A 93 1.98 -4.24 21.48
N ALA A 94 0.99 -5.11 21.67
CA ALA A 94 -0.41 -4.69 21.86
C ALA A 94 -0.56 -3.80 23.11
N LYS A 95 0.09 -4.16 24.22
CA LYS A 95 0.10 -3.35 25.45
C LYS A 95 0.77 -1.98 25.25
N GLN A 96 1.90 -1.93 24.56
CA GLN A 96 2.60 -0.68 24.25
C GLN A 96 1.72 0.27 23.42
N ASN A 97 0.93 -0.29 22.50
CA ASN A 97 -0.02 0.44 21.68
C ASN A 97 -1.39 0.68 22.36
N LYS A 98 -1.51 0.39 23.67
CA LYS A 98 -2.76 0.51 24.46
C LYS A 98 -3.97 -0.14 23.78
N SER A 99 -3.75 -1.24 23.07
CA SER A 99 -4.74 -1.90 22.22
C SER A 99 -4.90 -3.36 22.60
N SER A 100 -6.04 -3.95 22.23
CA SER A 100 -6.22 -5.40 22.33
C SER A 100 -5.33 -6.08 21.29
N ILE A 101 -4.95 -7.34 21.54
CA ILE A 101 -4.16 -8.12 20.57
C ILE A 101 -4.86 -8.18 19.22
N THR A 102 -6.19 -8.37 19.23
CA THR A 102 -7.01 -8.43 18.02
C THR A 102 -6.98 -7.10 17.26
N ASN A 103 -7.24 -5.99 17.94
CA ASN A 103 -7.24 -4.67 17.31
C ASN A 103 -5.84 -4.32 16.78
N PHE A 104 -4.79 -4.63 17.54
CA PHE A 104 -3.41 -4.41 17.11
C PHE A 104 -3.06 -5.22 15.85
N LEU A 105 -3.49 -6.48 15.76
CA LEU A 105 -3.31 -7.30 14.55
C LEU A 105 -4.11 -6.77 13.37
N GLU A 106 -5.36 -6.35 13.58
CA GLU A 106 -6.20 -5.77 12.52
C GLU A 106 -5.58 -4.48 11.96
N SER A 107 -5.07 -3.60 12.84
CA SER A 107 -4.32 -2.40 12.43
C SER A 107 -3.06 -2.76 11.66
N LEU A 108 -2.22 -3.66 12.20
CA LEU A 108 -0.98 -4.07 11.54
C LEU A 108 -1.23 -4.65 10.13
N LEU A 109 -2.27 -5.47 9.98
CA LEU A 109 -2.65 -6.03 8.67
C LEU A 109 -3.11 -4.95 7.69
N SER A 110 -3.86 -3.96 8.18
CA SER A 110 -4.35 -2.85 7.36
C SER A 110 -3.18 -1.97 6.91
N ASP A 111 -2.30 -1.61 7.83
CA ASP A 111 -1.13 -0.77 7.57
C ASP A 111 -0.18 -1.44 6.55
N GLU A 112 0.15 -2.72 6.74
CA GLU A 112 1.01 -3.47 5.81
C GLU A 112 0.36 -3.60 4.42
N TYR A 113 -0.95 -3.83 4.36
CA TYR A 113 -1.66 -3.91 3.08
C TYR A 113 -1.66 -2.56 2.34
N GLU A 114 -1.91 -1.47 3.05
CA GLU A 114 -1.87 -0.12 2.49
C GLU A 114 -0.45 0.26 2.03
N GLN A 115 0.57 -0.05 2.83
CA GLN A 115 1.97 0.17 2.47
C GLN A 115 2.36 -0.62 1.21
N ALA A 116 1.99 -1.90 1.13
CA ALA A 116 2.27 -2.73 -0.05
C ALA A 116 1.55 -2.19 -1.30
N ALA A 117 0.31 -1.75 -1.17
CA ALA A 117 -0.44 -1.12 -2.25
C ALA A 117 0.24 0.19 -2.71
N GLN A 118 0.68 1.02 -1.77
CA GLN A 118 1.36 2.28 -2.05
C GLN A 118 2.73 2.07 -2.70
N GLN A 119 3.52 1.10 -2.25
CA GLN A 119 4.79 0.77 -2.89
C GLN A 119 4.59 0.34 -4.35
N LYS A 120 3.55 -0.46 -4.63
CA LYS A 120 3.21 -0.88 -5.99
C LYS A 120 2.84 0.31 -6.89
N THR A 121 2.07 1.27 -6.38
CA THR A 121 1.70 2.47 -7.17
C THR A 121 2.90 3.38 -7.41
N VAL A 122 3.75 3.57 -6.40
CA VAL A 122 4.99 4.36 -6.51
C VAL A 122 5.94 3.72 -7.54
N ALA A 123 6.17 2.41 -7.46
CA ALA A 123 7.03 1.69 -8.41
C ALA A 123 6.50 1.80 -9.85
N LYS A 124 5.19 1.64 -10.05
CA LYS A 124 4.54 1.80 -11.37
C LYS A 124 4.71 3.22 -11.93
N ASN A 125 4.52 4.23 -11.09
CA ASN A 125 4.66 5.63 -11.49
C ASN A 125 6.12 5.98 -11.80
N ALA A 126 7.08 5.47 -11.02
CA ALA A 126 8.49 5.65 -11.28
C ALA A 126 8.90 5.02 -12.63
N ALA A 127 8.45 3.80 -12.90
CA ALA A 127 8.69 3.12 -14.19
C ALA A 127 8.11 3.90 -15.37
N LYS A 128 6.88 4.43 -15.23
CA LYS A 128 6.25 5.25 -16.28
C LYS A 128 7.05 6.53 -16.55
N ARG A 129 7.46 7.25 -15.50
CA ARG A 129 8.29 8.47 -15.65
C ARG A 129 9.65 8.18 -16.28
N ALA A 130 10.26 7.05 -15.93
CA ALA A 130 11.53 6.62 -16.53
C ALA A 130 11.37 6.38 -18.04
N ALA A 131 10.32 5.65 -18.45
CA ALA A 131 10.04 5.39 -19.85
C ALA A 131 9.72 6.69 -20.65
N GLU A 132 8.95 7.61 -20.07
CA GLU A 132 8.68 8.92 -20.68
C GLU A 132 9.95 9.74 -20.86
N LYS A 133 10.84 9.76 -19.85
CA LYS A 133 12.13 10.46 -19.92
C LYS A 133 13.06 9.83 -20.95
N GLU A 134 13.12 8.51 -21.03
CA GLU A 134 13.88 7.78 -22.05
C GLU A 134 13.39 8.12 -23.46
N GLN A 135 12.08 8.13 -23.67
CA GLN A 135 11.49 8.52 -24.96
C GLN A 135 11.81 9.97 -25.33
N GLN A 136 11.77 10.90 -24.36
CA GLN A 136 12.15 12.30 -24.60
C GLN A 136 13.64 12.44 -24.95
N LEU A 137 14.52 11.71 -24.26
CA LEU A 137 15.95 11.70 -24.56
C LEU A 137 16.23 11.15 -25.96
N LYS A 138 15.55 10.07 -26.35
CA LYS A 138 15.66 9.49 -27.70
C LYS A 138 15.26 10.49 -28.78
N LYS A 139 14.10 11.15 -28.62
CA LYS A 139 13.66 12.21 -29.56
C LYS A 139 14.65 13.37 -29.66
N ARG A 140 15.26 13.78 -28.55
CA ARG A 140 16.30 14.82 -28.56
C ARG A 140 17.57 14.35 -29.28
N LEU A 141 17.97 13.10 -29.06
CA LEU A 141 19.13 12.51 -29.73
C LEU A 141 18.91 12.46 -31.25
N ASP A 142 17.74 12.00 -31.69
CA ASP A 142 17.38 11.94 -33.12
C ASP A 142 17.41 13.33 -33.77
N SER A 143 16.90 14.35 -33.07
CA SER A 143 16.93 15.75 -33.54
C SER A 143 18.36 16.30 -33.65
N LEU A 144 19.22 16.02 -32.66
CA LEU A 144 20.63 16.42 -32.70
C LEU A 144 21.38 15.72 -33.83
N TYR A 145 21.10 14.44 -34.06
CA TYR A 145 21.69 13.67 -35.15
C TYR A 145 21.33 14.25 -36.52
N LEU A 146 20.05 14.62 -36.73
CA LEU A 146 19.60 15.28 -37.96
C LEU A 146 20.26 16.66 -38.15
N ALA A 147 20.39 17.45 -37.08
CA ALA A 147 21.07 18.74 -37.15
C ALA A 147 22.55 18.58 -37.50
N LEU A 148 23.23 17.60 -36.90
CA LEU A 148 24.63 17.27 -37.21
C LEU A 148 24.79 16.84 -38.67
N GLN A 149 23.93 15.94 -39.15
CA GLN A 149 23.96 15.46 -40.53
C GLN A 149 23.78 16.62 -41.53
N LYS A 150 22.88 17.56 -41.22
CA LYS A 150 22.68 18.77 -42.01
C LYS A 150 23.94 19.65 -42.02
N CYS A 151 24.54 19.89 -40.86
CA CYS A 151 25.78 20.67 -40.75
C CYS A 151 26.93 20.03 -41.55
N VAL A 152 27.12 18.71 -41.45
CA VAL A 152 28.12 17.97 -42.22
C VAL A 152 27.87 18.16 -43.71
N THR A 153 26.63 18.00 -44.17
CA THR A 153 26.27 18.16 -45.59
C THR A 153 26.58 19.58 -46.08
N GLU A 154 26.18 20.61 -45.34
CA GLU A 154 26.47 22.00 -45.71
C GLU A 154 27.97 22.32 -45.70
N LEU A 155 28.73 21.76 -44.74
CA LEU A 155 30.19 21.92 -44.69
C LEU A 155 30.84 21.28 -45.92
N THR A 156 30.46 20.05 -46.28
CA THR A 156 30.98 19.38 -47.48
C THR A 156 30.67 20.18 -48.75
N GLN A 157 29.45 20.71 -48.88
CA GLN A 157 29.09 21.58 -50.02
C GLN A 157 29.95 22.85 -50.07
N ARG A 158 30.18 23.51 -48.93
CA ARG A 158 31.04 24.71 -48.87
C ARG A 158 32.49 24.38 -49.21
N ILE A 159 33.02 23.24 -48.77
CA ILE A 159 34.38 22.79 -49.11
C ILE A 159 34.52 22.64 -50.63
N VAL A 160 33.60 21.91 -51.27
CA VAL A 160 33.60 21.73 -52.74
C VAL A 160 33.54 23.06 -53.48
N MET A 161 32.71 24.01 -53.02
CA MET A 161 32.62 25.35 -53.61
C MET A 161 33.91 26.17 -53.46
N MET A 162 34.60 26.07 -52.32
CA MET A 162 35.86 26.78 -52.09
C MET A 162 37.01 26.17 -52.90
N GLU A 163 37.10 24.83 -52.96
CA GLU A 163 38.08 24.12 -53.79
C GLU A 163 37.94 24.47 -55.27
N ALA A 164 36.70 24.64 -55.76
CA ALA A 164 36.44 25.04 -57.15
C ALA A 164 36.96 26.45 -57.52
N VAL A 165 37.27 27.30 -56.52
CA VAL A 165 37.78 28.66 -56.70
C VAL A 165 39.19 28.81 -56.10
N GLU A 166 39.85 27.70 -55.77
CA GLU A 166 41.19 27.66 -55.16
C GLU A 166 41.32 28.49 -53.87
N LEU A 167 40.23 28.64 -53.11
CA LEU A 167 40.22 29.36 -51.84
C LEU A 167 40.55 28.41 -50.69
N SER A 168 41.50 28.81 -49.82
CA SER A 168 41.87 28.06 -48.62
C SER A 168 41.51 28.83 -47.34
N ILE A 169 40.99 28.09 -46.34
CA ILE A 169 40.71 28.62 -45.00
C ILE A 169 42.01 29.11 -44.32
N ASP A 170 43.15 28.51 -44.66
CA ASP A 170 44.45 28.88 -44.09
C ASP A 170 44.95 30.27 -44.52
N SER A 171 44.31 30.85 -45.55
CA SER A 171 44.63 32.18 -46.09
C SER A 171 43.76 33.32 -45.52
N LEU A 172 42.88 33.04 -44.56
CA LEU A 172 41.99 34.05 -43.97
C LEU A 172 42.74 35.09 -43.14
N SER A 173 42.36 36.37 -43.30
CA SER A 173 42.86 37.46 -42.47
C SER A 173 42.32 37.41 -41.04
N GLU A 174 42.99 38.08 -40.11
CA GLU A 174 42.53 38.18 -38.70
C GLU A 174 41.12 38.79 -38.59
N GLU A 175 40.78 39.78 -39.42
CA GLU A 175 39.43 40.36 -39.50
C GLU A 175 38.37 39.31 -39.88
N GLN A 176 38.69 38.43 -40.84
CA GLN A 176 37.78 37.37 -41.30
C GLN A 176 37.63 36.25 -40.27
N LYS A 177 38.71 35.90 -39.55
CA LYS A 177 38.65 34.95 -38.43
C LYS A 177 37.75 35.47 -37.31
N SER A 178 37.92 36.73 -36.92
CA SER A 178 37.08 37.39 -35.90
C SER A 178 35.59 37.41 -36.31
N GLN A 179 35.30 37.70 -37.58
CA GLN A 179 33.93 37.61 -38.10
C GLN A 179 33.38 36.17 -38.09
N SER A 180 34.21 35.17 -38.37
CA SER A 180 33.82 33.76 -38.33
C SER A 180 33.45 33.29 -36.92
N GLU A 181 34.19 33.72 -35.90
CA GLU A 181 33.92 33.42 -34.49
C GLU A 181 32.61 34.05 -34.02
N ALA A 182 32.35 35.30 -34.41
CA ALA A 182 31.09 35.98 -34.13
C ALA A 182 29.89 35.27 -34.79
N LEU A 183 30.06 34.81 -36.03
CA LEU A 183 29.06 34.03 -36.75
C LEU A 183 28.85 32.64 -36.14
N TYR A 184 29.93 31.99 -35.68
CA TYR A 184 29.86 30.72 -34.95
C TYR A 184 29.01 30.86 -33.69
N ALA A 185 29.29 31.86 -32.84
CA ALA A 185 28.52 32.11 -31.61
C ALA A 185 27.02 32.35 -31.89
N LYS A 186 26.71 33.12 -32.95
CA LYS A 186 25.33 33.40 -33.37
C LYS A 186 24.61 32.15 -33.90
N THR A 187 25.33 31.31 -34.64
CA THR A 187 24.77 30.09 -35.24
C THR A 187 24.57 29.00 -34.18
N LEU A 188 25.52 28.84 -33.26
CA LEU A 188 25.41 27.90 -32.15
C LEU A 188 24.20 28.22 -31.25
N LYS A 189 23.92 29.52 -31.02
CA LYS A 189 22.74 29.98 -30.28
C LYS A 189 21.43 29.63 -31.00
N LYS A 190 21.39 29.69 -32.33
CA LYS A 190 20.22 29.29 -33.13
C LYS A 190 19.98 27.77 -33.10
N VAL A 191 21.04 26.97 -33.12
CA VAL A 191 20.94 25.50 -33.17
C VAL A 191 20.64 24.89 -31.80
N THR A 192 21.25 25.41 -30.73
CA THR A 192 21.13 24.84 -29.37
C THR A 192 20.11 25.57 -28.49
N GLY A 193 19.61 26.74 -28.92
CA GLY A 193 18.75 27.62 -28.12
C GLY A 193 19.46 28.24 -26.90
N LYS A 194 20.77 27.97 -26.71
CA LYS A 194 21.56 28.40 -25.55
C LYS A 194 22.85 29.08 -26.01
N SER A 195 23.40 29.93 -25.14
CA SER A 195 24.73 30.52 -25.36
C SER A 195 25.82 29.43 -25.33
N PRO A 196 26.92 29.57 -26.10
CA PRO A 196 28.04 28.62 -26.11
C PRO A 196 28.59 28.30 -24.71
N THR A 197 28.74 29.32 -23.87
CA THR A 197 29.22 29.19 -22.49
C THR A 197 28.20 28.51 -21.58
N ALA A 198 26.91 28.70 -21.82
CA ALA A 198 25.85 28.04 -21.04
C ALA A 198 25.73 26.54 -21.38
N PHE A 199 25.92 26.16 -22.65
CA PHE A 199 25.89 24.77 -23.08
C PHE A 199 27.08 23.96 -22.54
N LEU A 200 28.29 24.53 -22.60
CA LEU A 200 29.50 23.90 -22.06
C LEU A 200 29.45 23.74 -20.54
N ASN A 201 29.02 24.77 -19.81
CA ASN A 201 28.88 24.68 -18.35
C ASN A 201 27.83 23.63 -17.92
N GLU A 202 26.71 23.50 -18.64
CA GLU A 202 25.68 22.50 -18.31
C GLU A 202 26.14 21.05 -18.60
N GLN A 203 26.97 20.84 -19.64
CA GLN A 203 27.60 19.55 -19.92
C GLN A 203 28.66 19.19 -18.86
N LEU A 204 29.51 20.15 -18.48
CA LEU A 204 30.53 19.98 -17.43
C LEU A 204 29.91 19.67 -16.06
N SER A 205 28.89 20.43 -15.64
CA SER A 205 28.19 20.20 -14.37
C SER A 205 27.54 18.80 -14.31
N ARG A 206 26.91 18.35 -15.40
CA ARG A 206 26.32 17.00 -15.47
C ARG A 206 27.33 15.87 -15.49
N SER A 207 28.54 16.11 -16.00
CA SER A 207 29.63 15.13 -15.98
C SER A 207 30.26 15.01 -14.59
N MET A 208 30.34 16.12 -13.85
CA MET A 208 30.88 16.11 -12.49
C MET A 208 29.92 15.51 -11.45
N GLU A 209 28.60 15.64 -11.65
CA GLU A 209 27.58 14.99 -10.80
C GLU A 209 27.50 13.46 -10.95
N ARG A 210 28.16 12.87 -11.96
CA ARG A 210 28.17 11.41 -12.21
C ARG A 210 29.43 10.70 -11.73
N ALA A 211 30.42 11.42 -11.18
CA ALA A 211 31.58 10.78 -10.57
C ALA A 211 31.17 10.22 -9.19
N PRO A 212 31.20 8.89 -8.97
CA PRO A 212 30.94 8.34 -7.65
C PRO A 212 32.13 8.65 -6.74
N ASN A 213 31.85 9.17 -5.55
CA ASN A 213 32.72 8.98 -4.38
C ASN A 213 32.52 7.57 -3.84
#